data_AF-A0A2W5L521-F1
#
_entry.id   AF-A0A2W5L521-F1
#
_cell.length_a   1.000
_cell.length_b   1.000
_cell.length_c   1.000
_cell.angle_alpha   90.00
_cell.angle_beta   90.00
_cell.angle_gamma   90.00
#
_symmetry.space_group_name_H-M   'P 1'
#
loop_
_entity.id
_entity.type
_entity.pdbx_description
1 polymer ?
#
loop_
_entity_poly.entity_id
_entity_poly.type
_entity_poly.pdbx_seq_one_letter_code
_entity_poly.pdbx_strand_id
1 'polypeptide(L)'
;MIRTTALLIASALLVAAGPPAAARGDRDQAHLRDAAAQGQVIPLNRLVSDVRSRAPYSEMTYLGGPQYDAGRMVYALKFMDGAQVVVVYVDARTGRIVGRKP
;
A
#
# COMPACT_ATOMS: atom_id res chain seq x y z
N MET A 1 4.70 -41.63 -55.68
CA MET A 1 5.96 -41.49 -54.94
C MET A 1 5.94 -40.15 -54.20
N ILE A 2 6.09 -40.18 -52.87
CA ILE A 2 6.66 -39.12 -51.98
C ILE A 2 5.82 -37.82 -51.86
N ARG A 3 4.95 -37.64 -50.84
CA ARG A 3 5.19 -37.20 -49.44
C ARG A 3 5.75 -35.76 -49.35
N THR A 4 5.07 -34.87 -48.63
CA THR A 4 5.55 -34.11 -47.43
C THR A 4 4.71 -32.82 -47.22
N THR A 5 3.78 -32.81 -46.25
CA THR A 5 3.85 -32.23 -44.89
C THR A 5 3.31 -30.82 -44.79
N ALA A 6 2.07 -30.71 -44.29
CA ALA A 6 1.50 -29.49 -43.73
C ALA A 6 2.25 -29.16 -42.42
N LEU A 7 2.86 -27.98 -42.35
CA LEU A 7 3.54 -27.50 -41.15
C LEU A 7 2.57 -26.64 -40.34
N LEU A 8 2.00 -27.24 -39.30
CA LEU A 8 1.28 -26.58 -38.22
C LEU A 8 2.28 -25.78 -37.37
N ILE A 9 2.12 -24.47 -37.28
CA ILE A 9 2.81 -23.66 -36.26
C ILE A 9 1.74 -23.20 -35.28
N ALA A 10 1.56 -23.99 -34.23
CA ALA A 10 0.78 -23.63 -33.06
C ALA A 10 1.67 -22.77 -32.13
N SER A 11 1.52 -21.45 -32.20
CA SER A 11 2.11 -20.55 -31.22
C SER A 11 1.31 -20.60 -29.93
N ALA A 12 1.78 -21.39 -28.96
CA ALA A 12 1.30 -21.37 -27.60
C ALA A 12 1.76 -20.06 -26.92
N LEU A 13 0.85 -19.07 -26.83
CA LEU A 13 1.05 -17.93 -25.94
C LEU A 13 0.87 -18.40 -24.49
N LEU A 14 1.97 -18.71 -23.81
CA LEU A 14 2.00 -18.77 -22.35
C LEU A 14 1.85 -17.34 -21.82
N VAL A 15 0.60 -16.95 -21.53
CA VAL A 15 0.33 -15.80 -20.65
C VAL A 15 0.76 -16.22 -19.24
N ALA A 16 1.91 -15.72 -18.80
CA ALA A 16 2.32 -15.79 -17.41
C ALA A 16 1.34 -14.95 -16.57
N ALA A 17 0.35 -15.62 -15.98
CA ALA A 17 -0.51 -15.04 -14.95
C ALA A 17 0.33 -14.83 -13.68
N GLY A 18 1.02 -13.69 -13.59
CA GLY A 18 1.62 -13.23 -12.35
C GLY A 18 0.53 -13.00 -11.29
N PRO A 19 0.75 -13.36 -10.01
CA PRO A 19 -0.25 -13.19 -8.98
C PRO A 19 -0.60 -11.69 -8.80
N PRO A 20 -1.88 -11.33 -8.62
CA PRO A 20 -2.29 -9.94 -8.45
C PRO A 20 -1.77 -9.39 -7.12
N ALA A 21 -0.67 -8.65 -7.17
CA ALA A 21 -0.08 -7.96 -6.01
C ALA A 21 -1.01 -6.89 -5.40
N ALA A 22 -2.06 -6.48 -6.11
CA ALA A 22 -3.05 -5.51 -5.64
C ALA A 22 -4.01 -6.06 -4.57
N ALA A 23 -4.22 -7.37 -4.49
CA ALA A 23 -5.24 -7.95 -3.61
C ALA A 23 -4.79 -8.08 -2.14
N ARG A 24 -3.49 -7.96 -1.85
CA ARG A 24 -2.97 -8.12 -0.48
C ARG A 24 -3.19 -6.87 0.38
N GLY A 25 -2.87 -5.69 -0.16
CA GLY A 25 -3.05 -4.42 0.57
C GLY A 25 -4.51 -4.09 0.89
N ASP A 26 -5.46 -4.50 0.04
CA ASP A 26 -6.88 -4.24 0.25
C ASP A 26 -7.49 -5.12 1.36
N ARG A 27 -7.09 -6.40 1.42
CA ARG A 27 -7.47 -7.29 2.54
C ARG A 27 -6.88 -6.82 3.86
N ASP A 28 -5.62 -6.41 3.85
CA ASP A 28 -4.95 -5.86 5.03
C ASP A 28 -5.68 -4.59 5.50
N GLN A 29 -6.13 -3.71 4.60
CA GLN A 29 -6.94 -2.54 4.98
C GLN A 29 -8.32 -2.90 5.57
N ALA A 30 -9.01 -3.89 5.01
CA ALA A 30 -10.32 -4.32 5.52
C ALA A 30 -10.21 -4.85 6.96
N HIS A 31 -9.25 -5.74 7.23
CA HIS A 31 -8.99 -6.23 8.59
C HIS A 31 -8.65 -5.13 9.59
N LEU A 32 -8.03 -4.03 9.13
CA LEU A 32 -7.74 -2.89 10.01
C LEU A 32 -8.93 -2.00 10.27
N ARG A 33 -9.88 -1.88 9.32
CA ARG A 33 -11.15 -1.23 9.61
C ARG A 33 -11.89 -1.99 10.71
N ASP A 34 -11.84 -3.32 10.66
CA ASP A 34 -12.44 -4.18 11.69
C ASP A 34 -11.70 -4.04 13.03
N ALA A 35 -10.36 -4.08 13.04
CA ALA A 35 -9.57 -3.88 14.26
C ALA A 35 -9.76 -2.48 14.88
N ALA A 36 -9.90 -1.45 14.04
CA ALA A 36 -10.22 -0.09 14.49
C ALA A 36 -11.66 -0.01 15.04
N ALA A 37 -12.62 -0.68 14.39
CA ALA A 37 -14.00 -0.78 14.88
C ALA A 37 -14.09 -1.51 16.22
N GLN A 38 -13.17 -2.45 16.48
CA GLN A 38 -13.02 -3.15 17.76
C GLN A 38 -12.20 -2.35 18.80
N GLY A 39 -11.76 -1.12 18.47
CA GLY A 39 -11.00 -0.25 19.39
C GLY A 39 -9.56 -0.66 19.63
N GLN A 40 -9.00 -1.58 18.84
CA GLN A 40 -7.63 -2.08 19.02
C GLN A 40 -6.57 -1.16 18.40
N VAL A 41 -6.96 -0.34 17.42
CA VAL A 41 -6.10 0.63 16.72
C VAL A 41 -6.86 1.92 16.43
N ILE A 42 -6.15 3.04 16.30
CA ILE A 42 -6.75 4.31 15.89
C ILE A 42 -7.18 4.19 14.41
N PRO A 43 -8.42 4.58 14.06
CA PRO A 43 -8.86 4.52 12.68
C PRO A 43 -7.95 5.35 11.77
N LEU A 44 -7.57 4.75 10.64
CA LEU A 44 -6.63 5.32 9.66
C LEU A 44 -6.98 6.77 9.28
N ASN A 45 -8.26 7.07 9.05
CA ASN A 45 -8.68 8.43 8.68
C ASN A 45 -8.30 9.46 9.76
N ARG A 46 -8.48 9.12 11.05
CA ARG A 46 -8.11 9.99 12.16
C ARG A 46 -6.60 10.20 12.21
N LEU A 47 -5.81 9.13 12.02
CA LEU A 47 -4.35 9.22 11.96
C LEU A 47 -3.87 10.11 10.83
N VAL A 48 -4.43 9.93 9.63
CA VAL A 48 -4.08 10.76 8.47
C VAL A 48 -4.43 12.22 8.74
N SER A 49 -5.62 12.52 9.28
CA SER A 49 -6.02 13.89 9.63
C SER A 49 -5.10 14.53 10.67
N ASP A 50 -4.74 13.79 11.73
CA ASP A 50 -3.86 14.26 12.80
C ASP A 50 -2.41 14.47 12.32
N VAL A 51 -1.89 13.62 11.44
CA VAL A 51 -0.55 13.85 10.86
C VAL A 51 -0.58 15.05 9.93
N ARG A 52 -1.63 15.21 9.11
CA ARG A 52 -1.80 16.34 8.18
C ARG A 52 -1.98 17.69 8.88
N SER A 53 -2.37 17.73 10.15
CA SER A 53 -2.48 19.00 10.89
C SER A 53 -1.17 19.41 11.57
N ARG A 54 -0.15 18.54 11.58
CA ARG A 54 1.13 18.78 12.25
C ARG A 54 2.16 19.30 11.26
N ALA A 55 2.89 20.36 11.64
CA ALA A 55 4.08 20.77 10.92
C ALA A 55 5.18 19.67 11.03
N PRO A 56 5.97 19.39 9.96
CA PRO A 56 5.95 20.04 8.65
C PRO A 56 4.95 19.41 7.64
N TYR A 57 4.20 18.38 8.03
CA TYR A 57 3.34 17.61 7.13
C TYR A 57 2.09 18.35 6.66
N SER A 58 1.70 19.43 7.35
CA SER A 58 0.65 20.36 6.93
C SER A 58 0.93 21.02 5.59
N GLU A 59 2.21 21.21 5.27
CA GLU A 59 2.66 21.82 4.00
C GLU A 59 2.86 20.78 2.89
N MET A 60 2.72 19.50 3.21
CA MET A 60 2.95 18.39 2.28
C MET A 60 1.63 17.85 1.72
N THR A 61 1.68 17.32 0.50
CA THR A 61 0.49 16.71 -0.13
C THR A 61 0.43 15.22 0.21
N TYR A 62 -0.60 14.80 0.95
CA TYR A 62 -0.83 13.38 1.21
C TYR A 62 -1.25 12.64 -0.07
N LEU A 63 -0.53 11.57 -0.42
CA LEU A 63 -0.71 10.83 -1.68
C LEU A 63 -1.71 9.67 -1.58
N GLY A 64 -2.23 9.38 -0.38
CA GLY A 64 -3.09 8.21 -0.18
C GLY A 64 -2.32 6.88 -0.18
N GLY A 65 -3.06 5.79 -0.35
CA GLY A 65 -2.51 4.43 -0.37
C GLY A 65 -1.64 4.06 0.84
N PRO A 66 -2.11 4.27 2.09
CA PRO A 66 -1.33 3.95 3.26
C PRO A 66 -1.16 2.44 3.37
N GLN A 67 0.06 2.03 3.72
CA GLN A 67 0.40 0.64 3.95
C GLN A 67 0.45 0.38 5.45
N TYR A 68 -0.03 -0.78 5.87
CA TYR A 68 0.06 -1.20 7.26
C TYR A 68 1.03 -2.36 7.42
N ASP A 69 1.95 -2.21 8.36
CA ASP A 69 2.84 -3.28 8.82
C ASP A 69 2.29 -3.86 10.12
N ALA A 70 1.63 -5.02 10.03
CA ALA A 70 1.09 -5.73 11.19
C ALA A 70 2.17 -6.31 12.11
N GLY A 71 3.37 -6.59 11.62
CA GLY A 71 4.47 -7.04 12.48
C GLY A 71 4.96 -5.92 13.40
N ARG A 72 4.87 -4.68 12.94
CA ARG A 72 5.39 -3.50 13.65
C ARG A 72 4.32 -2.60 14.24
N MET A 73 3.03 -2.84 13.96
CA MET A 73 1.90 -1.97 14.32
C MET A 73 2.07 -0.54 13.80
N VAL A 74 2.54 -0.38 12.56
CA VAL A 74 2.88 0.93 11.98
C VAL A 74 2.18 1.14 10.64
N TYR A 75 1.63 2.34 10.45
CA TYR A 75 1.21 2.85 9.15
C TYR A 75 2.34 3.60 8.46
N ALA A 76 2.54 3.31 7.17
CA ALA A 76 3.38 4.08 6.28
C ALA A 76 2.49 4.99 5.43
N LEU A 77 2.51 6.29 5.75
CA LEU A 77 1.77 7.34 5.06
C LEU A 77 2.69 8.01 4.04
N LYS A 78 2.23 8.18 2.81
CA LYS A 78 3.03 8.82 1.74
C LYS A 78 2.62 10.28 1.58
N PHE A 79 3.61 11.15 1.59
CA PHE A 79 3.47 12.57 1.38
C PHE A 79 4.36 13.02 0.23
N MET A 80 3.99 14.12 -0.41
CA MET A 80 4.79 14.81 -1.40
C MET A 80 5.23 16.14 -0.80
N ASP A 81 6.54 16.30 -0.68
CA ASP A 81 7.24 17.50 -0.21
C ASP A 81 7.95 18.11 -1.42
N GLY A 82 7.32 19.10 -2.05
CA GLY A 82 7.74 19.59 -3.36
C GLY A 82 7.73 18.48 -4.42
N ALA A 83 8.92 18.08 -4.88
CA ALA A 83 9.12 17.01 -5.85
C ALA A 83 9.57 15.67 -5.23
N GLN A 84 9.66 15.59 -3.89
CA GLN A 84 10.12 14.41 -3.17
C GLN A 84 8.97 13.67 -2.50
N VAL A 85 8.99 12.33 -2.57
CA VAL A 85 8.04 11.49 -1.83
C VAL A 85 8.62 11.20 -0.45
N VAL A 86 7.94 11.62 0.61
CA VAL A 86 8.33 11.32 1.99
C VAL A 86 7.37 10.29 2.57
N VAL A 87 7.90 9.17 3.05
CA VAL A 87 7.16 8.14 3.79
C VAL A 87 7.25 8.42 5.28
N VAL A 88 6.11 8.63 5.92
CA VAL A 88 5.97 8.89 7.35
C VAL A 88 5.44 7.64 8.03
N TYR A 89 6.16 7.18 9.06
CA TYR A 89 5.80 6.01 9.83
C TYR A 89 5.08 6.43 11.11
N VAL A 90 3.87 5.90 11.32
CA VAL A 90 2.97 6.27 12.42
C VAL A 90 2.56 5.03 13.19
N ASP A 91 2.74 5.02 14.49
CA ASP A 91 2.27 3.95 15.37
C ASP A 91 0.73 3.88 15.34
N ALA A 92 0.19 2.71 15.01
CA ALA A 92 -1.25 2.52 14.80
C ALA A 92 -2.08 2.56 16.09
N ARG A 93 -1.45 2.38 17.26
CA ARG A 93 -2.13 2.36 18.56
C ARG A 93 -2.20 3.75 19.18
N THR A 94 -1.15 4.54 18.99
CA THR A 94 -0.96 5.83 19.66
C THR A 94 -1.06 7.03 18.73
N GLY A 95 -0.87 6.83 17.42
CA GLY A 95 -0.76 7.91 16.43
C GLY A 95 0.55 8.70 16.51
N ARG A 96 1.52 8.22 17.28
CA ARG A 96 2.84 8.84 17.37
C ARG A 96 3.62 8.58 16.09
N ILE A 97 4.26 9.61 15.57
CA ILE A 97 5.21 9.47 14.46
C ILE A 97 6.47 8.81 14.99
N VAL A 98 6.83 7.66 14.42
CA VAL A 98 7.98 6.83 14.84
C VAL A 98 9.17 6.96 13.90
N GLY A 99 8.99 7.59 12.74
CA GLY A 99 10.07 7.88 11.82
C GLY A 99 9.57 8.47 10.50
N ARG A 100 10.51 8.87 9.66
CA ARG A 100 10.26 9.31 8.28
C ARG A 100 11.42 8.92 7.37
N LYS A 101 11.13 8.72 6.09
CA LYS A 101 12.13 8.47 5.05
C LYS A 101 11.79 9.25 3.78
N PRO A 102 12.76 9.92 3.13
CA PRO A 102 12.59 10.51 1.81
C PRO A 102 12.55 9.45 0.70
#